data_AF-A0A4Q3X270-F1
#
_entry.id   AF-A0A4Q3X270-F1
#
_cell.length_a   1.000
_cell.length_b   1.000
_cell.length_c   1.000
_cell.angle_alpha   90.00
_cell.angle_beta   90.00
_cell.angle_gamma   90.00
#
_symmetry.space_group_name_H-M   'P 1'
#
loop_
_entity.id
_entity.type
_entity.pdbx_description
1 polymer ?
#
loop_
_entity_poly.entity_id
_entity_poly.type
_entity_poly.pdbx_seq_one_letter_code
_entity_poly.pdbx_strand_id
1 'polypeptide(L)'
;MKIASFLPFLVVSTLAMSTLPTQSAAAAPKPRKVEVGAYYFPGYHSEPRMDSYHPKDWNEWQLMKEAKPRYPGHYQPKIPLWGYEDESDIKVMEKKIAAAADHGVDAFIFDWYDYDGPFLEKPLNEAFQQFTQVVNREVGFAVDLPVVGLR
;
A
#
# COMPACT_ATOMS: atom_id res chain seq x y z
N MET A 1 35.75 11.70 66.59
CA MET A 1 34.57 12.05 65.77
C MET A 1 35.08 12.76 64.52
N LYS A 2 35.24 12.07 63.39
CA LYS A 2 35.76 12.62 62.14
C LYS A 2 34.73 12.39 61.04
N ILE A 3 34.36 13.49 60.39
CA ILE A 3 33.39 13.61 59.31
C ILE A 3 34.16 13.27 58.02
N ALA A 4 33.68 12.31 57.23
CA ALA A 4 34.22 12.03 55.90
C ALA A 4 33.15 12.32 54.85
N SER A 5 33.45 13.36 54.07
CA SER A 5 32.70 13.89 52.94
C SER A 5 32.65 12.90 51.78
N PHE A 6 31.47 12.70 51.20
CA PHE A 6 31.24 12.00 49.92
C PHE A 6 31.17 13.05 48.81
N LEU A 7 32.09 13.00 47.84
CA LEU A 7 31.97 13.69 46.56
C LEU A 7 31.36 12.73 45.52
N PRO A 8 30.38 13.15 44.69
CA PRO A 8 29.96 12.38 43.54
C PRO A 8 30.85 12.68 42.32
N PHE A 9 31.36 11.62 41.69
CA PHE A 9 32.05 11.68 40.39
C PHE A 9 31.02 11.95 39.27
N LEU A 10 31.22 13.04 38.53
CA LEU A 10 30.43 13.38 37.35
C LEU A 10 31.07 12.71 36.11
N VAL A 11 30.40 11.74 35.49
CA VAL A 11 30.83 11.14 34.22
C VAL A 11 30.22 11.96 33.08
N VAL A 12 31.05 12.71 32.37
CA VAL A 12 30.67 13.42 31.13
C VAL A 12 30.85 12.44 29.97
N SER A 13 29.75 11.98 29.38
CA SER A 13 29.75 11.14 28.17
C SER A 13 29.68 12.05 26.94
N THR A 14 30.75 12.11 26.15
CA THR A 14 30.80 12.82 24.87
C THR A 14 30.23 11.93 23.77
N LEU A 15 29.02 12.24 23.32
CA LEU A 15 28.39 11.58 22.17
C LEU A 15 28.93 12.19 20.87
N ALA A 16 29.75 11.44 20.14
CA ALA A 16 30.20 11.82 18.80
C ALA A 16 29.07 11.60 17.79
N MET A 17 28.53 12.68 17.21
CA MET A 17 27.60 12.61 16.09
C MET A 17 28.35 12.21 14.82
N SER A 18 28.17 10.96 14.39
CA SER A 18 28.55 10.52 13.05
C SER A 18 27.52 11.05 12.05
N THR A 19 27.95 11.90 11.12
CA THR A 19 27.10 12.38 10.02
C THR A 19 26.93 11.26 9.00
N LEU A 20 25.73 10.67 8.94
CA LEU A 20 25.34 9.80 7.83
C LEU A 20 25.28 10.62 6.52
N PRO A 21 25.74 10.06 5.39
CA PRO A 21 25.67 10.76 4.11
C PRO A 21 24.21 10.88 3.67
N THR A 22 23.78 12.12 3.41
CA THR A 22 22.47 12.41 2.82
C THR A 22 22.40 11.81 1.42
N GLN A 23 21.57 10.78 1.26
CA GLN A 23 21.26 10.24 -0.07
C GLN A 23 20.53 11.32 -0.87
N SER A 24 21.14 11.78 -1.97
CA SER A 24 20.55 12.78 -2.86
C SER A 24 19.27 12.19 -3.45
N ALA A 25 18.12 12.75 -3.04
CA ALA A 25 16.82 12.41 -3.61
C ALA A 25 16.85 12.72 -5.11
N ALA A 26 16.63 11.71 -5.94
CA ALA A 26 16.44 11.89 -7.37
C ALA A 26 15.34 12.93 -7.60
N ALA A 27 15.58 13.86 -8.54
CA ALA A 27 14.63 14.93 -8.86
C ALA A 27 13.25 14.34 -9.21
N ALA A 28 12.20 14.86 -8.57
CA ALA A 28 10.83 14.41 -8.79
C ALA A 28 10.46 14.56 -10.28
N PRO A 29 9.80 13.56 -10.90
CA PRO A 29 9.37 13.64 -12.29
C PRO A 29 8.42 14.83 -12.50
N LYS A 30 8.52 15.47 -13.67
CA LYS A 30 7.65 16.60 -14.02
C LYS A 30 6.18 16.14 -14.05
N PRO A 31 5.23 16.92 -13.50
CA PRO A 31 3.84 16.51 -13.48
C PRO A 31 3.29 16.44 -14.90
N ARG A 32 2.92 15.23 -15.35
CA ARG A 32 2.16 15.02 -16.57
C ARG A 32 0.68 15.27 -16.30
N LYS A 33 -0.03 15.73 -17.32
CA LYS A 33 -1.49 15.86 -17.27
C LYS A 33 -2.09 14.46 -17.22
N VAL A 34 -2.81 14.13 -16.14
CA VAL A 34 -3.57 12.88 -16.01
C VAL A 34 -4.86 13.03 -16.84
N GLU A 35 -5.09 12.14 -17.79
CA GLU A 35 -6.31 12.12 -18.62
C GLU A 35 -7.18 10.89 -18.30
N VAL A 36 -6.56 9.76 -17.97
CA VAL A 36 -7.24 8.50 -17.67
C VAL A 36 -6.84 7.98 -16.29
N GLY A 37 -7.81 7.91 -15.37
CA GLY A 37 -7.67 7.29 -14.06
C GLY A 37 -8.45 5.98 -13.95
N ALA A 38 -7.89 4.99 -13.25
CA ALA A 38 -8.55 3.72 -12.96
C ALA A 38 -8.74 3.53 -11.45
N TYR A 39 -9.98 3.30 -11.02
CA TYR A 39 -10.27 2.93 -9.63
C TYR A 39 -9.67 1.58 -9.27
N TYR A 40 -9.02 1.53 -8.12
CA TYR A 40 -8.32 0.37 -7.61
C TYR A 40 -8.81 0.02 -6.21
N PHE A 41 -9.49 -1.12 -6.10
CA PHE A 41 -9.93 -1.67 -4.82
C PHE A 41 -8.85 -2.61 -4.26
N PRO A 42 -8.23 -2.32 -3.10
CA PRO A 42 -7.10 -3.06 -2.57
C PRO A 42 -7.51 -4.30 -1.72
N GLY A 43 -8.62 -4.96 -2.02
CA GLY A 43 -9.17 -6.07 -1.21
C GLY A 43 -8.62 -7.48 -1.50
N TYR A 44 -7.69 -7.63 -2.44
CA TYR A 44 -7.26 -8.92 -2.97
C TYR A 44 -5.96 -9.45 -2.33
N HIS A 45 -5.82 -9.23 -1.03
CA HIS A 45 -4.72 -9.73 -0.21
C HIS A 45 -5.23 -10.08 1.19
N SER A 46 -4.45 -10.82 1.97
CA SER A 46 -4.85 -11.16 3.34
C SER A 46 -4.78 -9.94 4.27
N GLU A 47 -5.90 -9.62 4.92
CA GLU A 47 -6.03 -8.60 5.95
C GLU A 47 -6.31 -9.28 7.30
N PRO A 48 -5.33 -9.33 8.24
CA PRO A 48 -5.48 -10.05 9.51
C PRO A 48 -6.68 -9.62 10.35
N ARG A 49 -7.15 -8.37 10.23
CA ARG A 49 -8.38 -7.94 10.93
C ARG A 49 -9.62 -8.70 10.45
N MET A 50 -9.62 -9.21 9.22
CA MET A 50 -10.72 -10.01 8.65
C MET A 50 -10.75 -11.43 9.19
N ASP A 51 -9.67 -11.96 9.78
CA ASP A 51 -9.63 -13.30 10.38
C ASP A 51 -10.64 -13.47 11.55
N SER A 52 -11.14 -12.36 12.11
CA SER A 52 -12.19 -12.37 13.13
C SER A 52 -13.61 -12.57 12.57
N TYR A 53 -13.80 -12.31 11.27
CA TYR A 53 -15.08 -12.39 10.57
C TYR A 53 -15.13 -13.53 9.55
N HIS A 54 -13.97 -13.97 9.05
CA HIS A 54 -13.82 -14.95 8.00
C HIS A 54 -12.80 -16.03 8.37
N PRO A 55 -12.75 -17.15 7.63
CA PRO A 55 -11.65 -18.10 7.76
C PRO A 55 -10.28 -17.42 7.60
N LYS A 56 -9.26 -18.02 8.19
CA LYS A 56 -7.89 -17.51 8.12
C LYS A 56 -7.43 -17.31 6.67
N ASP A 57 -6.73 -16.19 6.43
CA ASP A 57 -6.16 -15.79 5.12
C ASP A 57 -7.24 -15.53 4.05
N TRP A 58 -8.46 -15.21 4.48
CA TRP A 58 -9.54 -14.81 3.58
C TRP A 58 -9.26 -13.47 2.90
N ASN A 59 -9.70 -13.37 1.65
CA ASN A 59 -9.69 -12.13 0.86
C ASN A 59 -10.80 -12.18 -0.19
N GLU A 60 -10.95 -11.07 -0.92
CA GLU A 60 -12.03 -10.85 -1.88
C GLU A 60 -12.04 -11.83 -3.06
N TRP A 61 -10.93 -12.55 -3.31
CA TRP A 61 -10.94 -13.61 -4.30
C TRP A 61 -11.93 -14.72 -3.97
N GLN A 62 -12.25 -14.95 -2.69
CA GLN A 62 -13.24 -15.95 -2.32
C GLN A 62 -14.63 -15.57 -2.84
N LEU A 63 -15.03 -14.30 -2.76
CA LEU A 63 -16.31 -13.83 -3.31
C LEU A 63 -16.35 -14.00 -4.83
N MET A 64 -15.25 -13.70 -5.51
CA MET A 64 -15.16 -13.87 -6.97
C MET A 64 -15.27 -15.34 -7.40
N LYS A 65 -14.68 -16.26 -6.63
CA LYS A 65 -14.78 -17.71 -6.88
C LYS A 65 -16.18 -18.25 -6.62
N GLU A 66 -16.85 -17.75 -5.58
CA GLU A 66 -18.18 -18.20 -5.16
C GLU A 66 -19.32 -17.52 -5.95
N ALA A 67 -19.01 -16.49 -6.74
CA ALA A 67 -19.99 -15.76 -7.52
C ALA A 67 -20.77 -16.68 -8.47
N LYS A 68 -22.10 -16.52 -8.47
CA LYS A 68 -23.03 -17.28 -9.33
C LYS A 68 -23.81 -16.34 -10.25
N PRO A 69 -24.21 -16.78 -11.45
CA PRO A 69 -25.13 -16.04 -12.29
C PRO A 69 -26.40 -15.65 -11.51
N ARG A 70 -26.74 -14.36 -11.54
CA ARG A 70 -27.93 -13.81 -10.86
C ARG A 70 -29.14 -13.60 -11.80
N TYR A 71 -28.91 -13.63 -13.10
CA TYR A 71 -29.93 -13.46 -14.15
C TYR A 71 -29.46 -14.15 -15.44
N PRO A 72 -30.37 -14.44 -16.40
CA PRO A 72 -30.01 -15.07 -17.67
C PRO A 72 -28.94 -14.28 -18.43
N GLY A 73 -27.88 -14.95 -18.88
CA GLY A 73 -26.74 -14.32 -19.56
C GLY A 73 -25.71 -13.66 -18.64
N HIS A 74 -25.89 -13.69 -17.31
CA HIS A 74 -24.90 -13.15 -16.38
C HIS A 74 -23.64 -14.03 -16.36
N TYR A 75 -22.53 -13.49 -16.85
CA TYR A 75 -21.24 -14.17 -16.90
C TYR A 75 -20.51 -14.12 -15.55
N GLN A 76 -20.84 -15.07 -14.67
CA GLN A 76 -20.17 -15.32 -13.39
C GLN A 76 -19.99 -16.83 -13.15
N PRO A 77 -18.94 -17.27 -12.44
CA PRO A 77 -17.86 -16.42 -11.92
C PRO A 77 -16.92 -15.93 -13.04
N LYS A 78 -16.42 -14.70 -12.92
CA LYS A 78 -15.32 -14.22 -13.78
C LYS A 78 -13.98 -14.74 -13.25
N ILE A 79 -13.19 -15.33 -14.13
CA ILE A 79 -11.83 -15.79 -13.82
C ILE A 79 -10.83 -14.71 -14.26
N PRO A 80 -10.00 -14.16 -13.36
CA PRO A 80 -8.99 -13.18 -13.74
C PRO A 80 -7.94 -13.79 -14.66
N LEU A 81 -7.50 -13.01 -15.66
CA LEU A 81 -6.51 -13.47 -16.65
C LEU A 81 -5.18 -13.91 -16.02
N TRP A 82 -4.76 -13.25 -14.93
CA TRP A 82 -3.52 -13.56 -14.20
C TRP A 82 -3.74 -14.45 -12.98
N GLY A 83 -4.95 -14.99 -12.81
CA GLY A 83 -5.30 -15.76 -11.62
C GLY A 83 -5.54 -14.88 -10.39
N TYR A 84 -5.61 -15.54 -9.23
CA TYR A 84 -6.00 -14.96 -7.95
C TYR A 84 -4.77 -14.51 -7.16
N GLU A 85 -4.04 -13.54 -7.71
CA GLU A 85 -2.76 -13.09 -7.16
C GLU A 85 -2.93 -12.19 -5.93
N ASP A 86 -1.96 -12.24 -5.03
CA ASP A 86 -1.86 -11.32 -3.89
C ASP A 86 -1.27 -9.99 -4.38
N GLU A 87 -2.06 -8.92 -4.30
CA GLU A 87 -1.65 -7.62 -4.80
C GLU A 87 -0.77 -6.80 -3.84
N SER A 88 -0.50 -7.32 -2.64
CA SER A 88 0.58 -6.84 -1.79
C SER A 88 1.96 -7.35 -2.24
N ASP A 89 2.02 -8.33 -3.15
CA ASP A 89 3.27 -8.71 -3.81
C ASP A 89 3.69 -7.64 -4.83
N ILE A 90 4.89 -7.09 -4.62
CA ILE A 90 5.49 -6.08 -5.51
C ILE A 90 5.55 -6.55 -6.97
N LYS A 91 5.73 -7.84 -7.25
CA LYS A 91 5.77 -8.39 -8.61
C LYS A 91 4.41 -8.41 -9.29
N VAL A 92 3.36 -8.63 -8.51
CA VAL A 92 1.97 -8.55 -8.98
C VAL A 92 1.63 -7.10 -9.31
N MET A 93 2.01 -6.16 -8.43
CA MET A 93 1.77 -4.74 -8.67
C MET A 93 2.60 -4.19 -9.83
N GLU A 94 3.88 -4.58 -9.96
CA GLU A 94 4.74 -4.25 -11.11
C GLU A 94 4.06 -4.62 -12.43
N LYS A 95 3.52 -5.84 -12.53
CA LYS A 95 2.80 -6.31 -13.71
C LYS A 95 1.53 -5.50 -13.97
N LYS A 96 0.75 -5.17 -12.94
CA LYS A 96 -0.45 -4.32 -13.06
C LYS A 96 -0.09 -2.91 -13.56
N ILE A 97 0.96 -2.30 -13.03
CA ILE A 97 1.45 -0.97 -13.43
C ILE A 97 1.96 -0.99 -14.88
N ALA A 98 2.71 -2.04 -15.26
CA ALA A 98 3.18 -2.19 -16.64
C ALA A 98 2.01 -2.26 -17.63
N ALA A 99 1.01 -3.10 -17.35
CA ALA A 99 -0.17 -3.18 -18.21
C ALA A 99 -0.97 -1.87 -18.27
N ALA A 100 -1.13 -1.18 -17.13
CA ALA A 100 -1.76 0.14 -17.11
C ALA A 100 -1.05 1.13 -18.03
N ALA A 101 0.27 1.21 -17.93
CA ALA A 101 1.08 2.08 -18.79
C ALA A 101 0.96 1.70 -20.29
N ASP A 102 1.02 0.41 -20.61
CA ASP A 102 0.95 -0.10 -21.98
C ASP A 102 -0.46 0.09 -22.61
N HIS A 103 -1.48 0.32 -21.79
CA HIS A 103 -2.88 0.51 -22.21
C HIS A 103 -3.42 1.93 -21.97
N GLY A 104 -2.55 2.90 -21.66
CA GLY A 104 -2.94 4.32 -21.58
C GLY A 104 -3.69 4.71 -20.31
N VAL A 105 -3.49 4.00 -19.20
CA VAL A 105 -3.94 4.42 -17.87
C VAL A 105 -2.84 5.26 -17.23
N ASP A 106 -3.16 6.52 -16.94
CA ASP A 106 -2.20 7.49 -16.40
C ASP A 106 -2.07 7.40 -14.87
N ALA A 107 -3.14 6.98 -14.18
CA ALA A 107 -3.14 6.90 -12.73
C ALA A 107 -4.06 5.82 -12.18
N PHE A 108 -3.68 5.25 -11.03
CA PHE A 108 -4.59 4.49 -10.19
C PHE A 108 -5.19 5.38 -9.10
N ILE A 109 -6.48 5.20 -8.84
CA ILE A 109 -7.19 5.85 -7.74
C ILE A 109 -7.46 4.75 -6.70
N PHE A 110 -6.65 4.71 -5.65
CA PHE A 110 -6.77 3.71 -4.59
C PHE A 110 -7.97 4.04 -3.71
N ASP A 111 -8.90 3.09 -3.61
CA ASP A 111 -9.98 3.11 -2.64
C ASP A 111 -9.39 2.88 -1.24
N TRP A 112 -9.19 3.96 -0.51
CA TRP A 112 -8.39 3.97 0.72
C TRP A 112 -9.29 4.03 1.95
N TYR A 113 -9.10 3.08 2.86
CA TYR A 113 -9.97 2.92 4.03
C TYR A 113 -9.22 3.22 5.32
N ASP A 114 -9.87 3.95 6.21
CA ASP A 114 -9.42 4.16 7.59
C ASP A 114 -10.60 3.94 8.53
N TYR A 115 -10.44 2.97 9.42
CA TYR A 115 -11.40 2.65 10.47
C TYR A 115 -10.72 2.91 11.82
N ASP A 116 -10.13 1.90 12.43
CA ASP A 116 -9.28 2.00 13.63
C ASP A 116 -7.79 2.05 13.25
N GLY A 117 -7.47 2.78 12.19
CA GLY A 117 -6.19 2.78 11.49
C GLY A 117 -6.31 2.28 10.04
N PRO A 118 -5.27 2.48 9.21
CA PRO A 118 -5.31 2.16 7.78
C PRO A 118 -5.75 0.72 7.53
N PHE A 119 -6.69 0.53 6.61
CA PHE A 119 -7.28 -0.77 6.27
C PHE A 119 -7.04 -1.11 4.80
N LEU A 120 -6.66 -2.36 4.51
CA LEU A 120 -6.28 -2.81 3.17
C LEU A 120 -5.10 -2.02 2.55
N GLU A 121 -4.18 -1.52 3.37
CA GLU A 121 -3.16 -0.56 2.92
C GLU A 121 -1.94 -1.19 2.23
N LYS A 122 -1.70 -2.49 2.40
CA LYS A 122 -0.48 -3.16 1.92
C LYS A 122 -0.22 -2.99 0.42
N PRO A 123 -1.22 -3.09 -0.48
CA PRO A 123 -0.99 -2.93 -1.91
C PRO A 123 -0.47 -1.54 -2.26
N LEU A 124 -0.91 -0.51 -1.53
CA LEU A 124 -0.45 0.85 -1.71
C LEU A 124 0.97 1.04 -1.15
N ASN A 125 1.20 0.64 0.11
CA ASN A 125 2.43 0.96 0.84
C ASN A 125 3.59 0.00 0.53
N GLU A 126 3.31 -1.30 0.45
CA GLU A 126 4.32 -2.34 0.31
C GLU A 126 4.64 -2.67 -1.15
N ALA A 127 3.67 -2.47 -2.06
CA ALA A 127 3.85 -2.81 -3.47
C ALA A 127 3.94 -1.56 -4.37
N PHE A 128 2.89 -0.74 -4.41
CA PHE A 128 2.81 0.37 -5.37
C PHE A 128 3.85 1.47 -5.11
N GLN A 129 3.94 1.98 -3.88
CA GLN A 129 4.89 3.03 -3.54
C GLN A 129 6.33 2.54 -3.65
N GLN A 130 6.63 1.33 -3.20
CA GLN A 130 7.98 0.77 -3.32
C GLN A 130 8.39 0.60 -4.78
N PHE A 131 7.49 0.08 -5.64
CA PHE A 131 7.80 -0.08 -7.05
C PHE A 131 7.99 1.26 -7.78
N THR A 132 7.12 2.23 -7.55
CA THR A 132 7.20 3.56 -8.21
C THR A 132 8.41 4.38 -7.74
N GLN A 133 8.95 4.11 -6.55
CA GLN A 133 10.23 4.66 -6.11
C GLN A 133 11.44 4.01 -6.81
N VAL A 134 11.35 2.71 -7.12
CA VAL A 134 12.45 1.95 -7.77
C VAL A 134 12.46 2.17 -9.28
N VAL A 135 11.29 2.27 -9.90
CA VAL A 135 11.13 2.42 -11.35
C VAL A 135 10.48 3.76 -11.60
N ASN A 136 11.21 4.66 -12.28
CA ASN A 136 10.67 5.94 -12.79
C ASN A 136 9.65 5.69 -13.93
N ARG A 137 8.58 4.94 -13.63
CA ARG A 137 7.44 4.67 -14.50
C ARG A 137 6.37 5.71 -14.20
N GLU A 138 5.83 6.28 -15.27
CA GLU A 138 5.03 7.49 -15.22
C GLU A 138 3.56 7.27 -14.81
N VAL A 139 3.22 6.20 -14.07
CA VAL A 139 1.84 5.99 -13.59
C VAL A 139 1.70 6.67 -12.23
N GLY A 140 0.85 7.69 -12.18
CA GLY A 140 0.53 8.41 -10.95
C GLY A 140 -0.41 7.63 -10.05
N PHE A 141 -0.67 8.17 -8.86
CA PHE A 141 -1.76 7.68 -8.03
C PHE A 141 -2.47 8.82 -7.31
N ALA A 142 -3.73 8.56 -6.97
CA ALA A 142 -4.52 9.32 -6.02
C ALA A 142 -5.13 8.35 -5.00
N VAL A 143 -5.53 8.87 -3.84
CA VAL A 143 -6.33 8.14 -2.85
C VAL A 143 -7.74 8.70 -2.88
N ASP A 144 -8.72 7.82 -3.03
CA ASP A 144 -10.12 8.16 -2.77
C ASP A 144 -10.32 8.09 -1.26
N LEU A 145 -10.54 9.25 -0.64
CA LEU A 145 -10.85 9.34 0.77
C LEU A 145 -12.37 9.22 0.89
N PRO A 146 -12.91 8.14 1.48
CA PRO A 146 -14.33 8.07 1.73
C PRO A 146 -14.71 9.30 2.55
N VAL A 147 -15.75 10.00 2.14
CA VAL A 147 -16.30 11.12 2.92
C VAL A 147 -16.86 10.53 4.21
N VAL A 148 -16.01 10.41 5.24
CA VAL A 148 -16.43 10.04 6.60
C VAL A 148 -17.12 11.26 7.20
N GLY A 149 -18.36 11.47 6.74
CA GLY A 149 -19.25 12.55 7.13
C GLY A 149 -20.57 12.02 7.66
N LEU A 150 -20.55 11.02 8.53
CA LEU A 150 -21.66 10.65 9.42
C LEU A 150 -21.07 10.12 10.73
N ARG A 151 -20.75 11.04 11.64
CA ARG A 151 -20.77 10.79 13.09
C ARG A 151 -22.03 11.41 13.65
#